data_AF-A0A2K2DLN4-F1
#
_entry.id   AF-A0A2K2DLN4-F1
#
_cell.length_a   1.000
_cell.length_b   1.000
_cell.length_c   1.000
_cell.angle_alpha   90.00
_cell.angle_beta   90.00
_cell.angle_gamma   90.00
#
_symmetry.space_group_name_H-M   'P 1'
#
loop_
_entity.id
_entity.type
_entity.pdbx_description
1 polymer ?
#
loop_
_entity_poly.entity_id
_entity_poly.type
_entity_poly.pdbx_seq_one_letter_code
_entity_poly.pdbx_strand_id
1 'polypeptide(L)'
;MLATKKGGRFAVVTWGDWDCRSMLDKECRFKGLTKPAYFDRWINLRVPFQAAFGGSGRVTLQEAVRAAGLEWEGRLHCGLDDAINTEYLLVEVMQQGVQLAITGSLALPPPSKQQVVLPPPPQPQLQEILRPQPRLHNGGAVAVGCCYCGLLARRGVVVASGPMQGKYFYGCGNLTPAMRPMCHYFMWADCQYN
;
A
#
# COMPACT_ATOMS: atom_id res chain seq x y z
N MET A 1 -44.64 -15.46 8.22
CA MET A 1 -43.74 -14.29 8.39
C MET A 1 -42.30 -14.79 8.37
N LEU A 2 -41.56 -14.57 7.29
CA LEU A 2 -40.14 -14.91 7.23
C LEU A 2 -39.36 -13.79 7.92
N ALA A 3 -38.85 -14.07 9.12
CA ALA A 3 -37.95 -13.17 9.81
C ALA A 3 -36.66 -13.03 8.97
N THR A 4 -36.47 -11.86 8.37
CA THR A 4 -35.19 -11.51 7.75
C THR A 4 -34.12 -11.47 8.84
N LYS A 5 -33.16 -12.40 8.79
CA LYS A 5 -31.95 -12.36 9.64
C LYS A 5 -31.34 -10.96 9.56
N LYS A 6 -31.18 -10.29 10.70
CA LYS A 6 -30.37 -9.07 10.78
C LYS A 6 -28.96 -9.39 10.25
N GLY A 7 -28.55 -8.72 9.18
CA GLY A 7 -27.20 -8.84 8.65
C GLY A 7 -26.19 -8.32 9.69
N GLY A 8 -25.26 -9.19 10.12
CA GLY A 8 -24.14 -8.79 10.95
C GLY A 8 -23.17 -7.91 10.16
N ARG A 9 -22.46 -7.01 10.85
CA ARG A 9 -21.32 -6.29 10.28
C ARG A 9 -20.09 -7.18 10.44
N PHE A 10 -19.30 -7.32 9.39
CA PHE A 10 -18.01 -8.01 9.42
C PHE A 10 -16.96 -7.18 8.67
N ALA A 11 -15.69 -7.52 8.89
CA ALA A 11 -14.56 -6.97 8.14
C ALA A 11 -13.57 -8.10 7.85
N VAL A 12 -12.90 -8.00 6.71
CA VAL A 12 -11.80 -8.93 6.36
C VAL A 12 -10.52 -8.46 7.05
N VAL A 13 -9.79 -9.39 7.65
CA VAL A 13 -8.49 -9.12 8.29
C VAL A 13 -7.41 -9.86 7.52
N THR A 14 -6.28 -9.20 7.28
CA THR A 14 -5.11 -9.76 6.61
C THR A 14 -3.84 -9.34 7.35
N TRP A 15 -2.77 -10.13 7.27
CA TRP A 15 -1.48 -9.72 7.84
C TRP A 15 -0.89 -8.50 7.12
N GLY A 16 -1.20 -8.31 5.84
CA GLY A 16 -0.70 -7.18 5.08
C GLY A 16 -1.64 -6.76 3.97
N ASP A 17 -1.28 -5.70 3.25
CA ASP A 17 -2.09 -5.21 2.13
C ASP A 17 -2.13 -6.15 0.93
N TRP A 18 -1.12 -7.00 0.76
CA TRP A 18 -0.90 -7.73 -0.49
C TRP A 18 -2.09 -8.62 -0.89
N ASP A 19 -2.70 -9.31 0.07
CA ASP A 19 -3.77 -10.28 -0.16
C ASP A 19 -4.98 -9.64 -0.86
N CYS A 20 -5.56 -8.60 -0.24
CA CYS A 20 -6.76 -7.93 -0.77
C CYS A 20 -6.43 -6.89 -1.86
N ARG A 21 -5.29 -6.18 -1.74
CA ARG A 21 -4.92 -5.11 -2.69
C ARG A 21 -4.45 -5.65 -4.03
N SER A 22 -3.76 -6.79 -4.05
CA SER A 22 -3.01 -7.23 -5.24
C SER A 22 -3.30 -8.68 -5.60
N MET A 23 -3.13 -9.63 -4.68
CA MET A 23 -3.22 -11.05 -5.01
C MET A 23 -4.64 -11.44 -5.45
N LEU A 24 -5.65 -11.08 -4.65
CA LEU A 24 -7.04 -11.45 -4.93
C LEU A 24 -7.56 -10.85 -6.24
N ASP A 25 -7.25 -9.58 -6.51
CA ASP A 25 -7.65 -8.92 -7.76
C ASP A 25 -7.01 -9.57 -8.99
N LYS A 26 -5.71 -9.89 -8.92
CA LYS A 26 -5.01 -10.63 -9.98
C LYS A 26 -5.63 -12.01 -10.22
N GLU A 27 -5.90 -12.74 -9.14
CA GLU A 27 -6.48 -14.09 -9.21
C GLU A 27 -7.89 -14.08 -9.79
N CYS A 28 -8.73 -13.13 -9.36
CA CYS A 28 -10.07 -12.94 -9.92
C CYS A 28 -10.01 -12.64 -11.42
N ARG A 29 -9.12 -11.73 -11.85
CA ARG A 29 -8.94 -11.42 -13.28
C ARG A 29 -8.47 -12.62 -14.08
N PHE A 30 -7.48 -13.35 -13.57
CA PHE A 30 -6.98 -14.56 -14.20
C PHE A 30 -8.08 -15.62 -14.40
N LYS A 31 -8.98 -15.75 -13.43
CA LYS A 31 -10.12 -16.68 -13.47
C LYS A 31 -11.38 -16.12 -14.14
N GLY A 32 -11.37 -14.88 -14.62
CA GLY A 32 -12.56 -14.23 -15.19
C GLY A 32 -13.69 -13.99 -14.16
N LEU A 33 -13.35 -13.88 -12.87
CA LEU A 33 -14.29 -13.66 -11.78
C LEU A 33 -14.37 -12.17 -11.44
N THR A 34 -15.56 -11.70 -11.07
CA THR A 34 -15.72 -10.36 -10.48
C THR A 34 -15.34 -10.42 -9.00
N LYS A 35 -14.37 -9.61 -8.58
CA LYS A 35 -13.98 -9.52 -7.18
C LYS A 35 -15.11 -8.91 -6.33
N PRO A 36 -15.55 -9.58 -5.26
CA PRO A 36 -16.59 -9.02 -4.39
C PRO A 36 -16.12 -7.74 -3.67
N ALA A 37 -16.99 -6.71 -3.66
CA ALA A 37 -16.65 -5.38 -3.13
C ALA A 37 -16.32 -5.35 -1.63
N TYR A 38 -16.75 -6.34 -0.84
CA TYR A 38 -16.38 -6.41 0.57
C TYR A 38 -14.88 -6.71 0.79
N PHE A 39 -14.16 -7.18 -0.23
CA PHE A 39 -12.69 -7.28 -0.21
C PHE A 39 -11.97 -5.96 -0.56
N ASP A 40 -12.70 -4.90 -0.92
CA ASP A 40 -12.11 -3.59 -1.17
C ASP A 40 -11.82 -2.80 0.11
N ARG A 41 -12.21 -3.34 1.26
CA ARG A 41 -11.98 -2.78 2.59
C ARG A 41 -11.53 -3.88 3.53
N TRP A 42 -10.36 -3.72 4.13
CA TRP A 42 -9.79 -4.71 5.05
C TRP A 42 -9.04 -4.05 6.20
N ILE A 43 -8.76 -4.86 7.21
CA ILE A 43 -7.88 -4.53 8.32
C ILE A 43 -6.54 -5.18 8.03
N ASN A 44 -5.55 -4.39 7.63
CA ASN A 44 -4.15 -4.78 7.67
C ASN A 44 -3.70 -4.81 9.15
N LEU A 45 -3.53 -6.03 9.69
CA LEU A 45 -3.26 -6.29 11.10
C LEU A 45 -1.91 -5.74 11.58
N ARG A 46 -0.96 -5.46 10.68
CA ARG A 46 0.31 -4.81 11.06
C ARG A 46 0.10 -3.45 11.72
N VAL A 47 -0.92 -2.70 11.30
CA VAL A 47 -1.20 -1.36 11.83
C VAL A 47 -1.59 -1.40 13.32
N PRO A 48 -2.67 -2.12 13.72
CA PRO A 48 -3.01 -2.23 15.12
C PRO A 48 -1.99 -3.05 15.92
N PHE A 49 -1.30 -4.02 15.32
CA PHE A 49 -0.17 -4.70 15.96
C PHE A 49 0.93 -3.71 16.37
N GLN A 50 1.37 -2.84 15.45
CA GLN A 50 2.39 -1.85 15.75
C GLN A 50 1.92 -0.83 16.79
N ALA A 51 0.62 -0.52 16.83
CA ALA A 51 0.04 0.33 17.87
C ALA A 51 0.05 -0.36 19.25
N ALA A 52 -0.18 -1.67 19.31
CA ALA A 52 -0.21 -2.45 20.55
C ALA A 52 1.20 -2.75 21.10
N PHE A 53 2.11 -3.24 20.25
CA PHE A 53 3.40 -3.80 20.66
C PHE A 53 4.59 -2.88 20.35
N GLY A 54 4.33 -1.72 19.72
CA GLY A 54 5.37 -0.80 19.29
C GLY A 54 6.23 -1.36 18.15
N GLY A 55 7.45 -0.82 18.04
CA GLY A 55 8.42 -1.21 17.01
C GLY A 55 8.38 -0.30 15.78
N SER A 56 9.50 -0.26 15.07
CA SER A 56 9.70 0.51 13.83
C SER A 56 10.17 -0.43 12.73
N GLY A 57 9.49 -0.43 11.58
CA GLY A 57 9.92 -1.18 10.40
C GLY A 57 8.97 -2.32 10.00
N ARG A 58 9.41 -3.11 9.02
CA ARG A 58 8.64 -4.23 8.49
C ARG A 58 8.98 -5.49 9.29
N VAL A 59 7.99 -6.02 10.00
CA VAL A 59 8.07 -7.35 10.63
C VAL A 59 7.29 -8.38 9.82
N THR A 60 7.76 -9.62 9.86
CA THR A 60 7.06 -10.79 9.32
C THR A 60 5.94 -11.23 10.26
N LEU A 61 5.00 -12.06 9.77
CA LEU A 61 3.92 -12.58 10.61
C LEU A 61 4.49 -13.41 11.75
N GLN A 62 5.47 -14.27 11.46
CA GLN A 62 6.10 -15.13 12.45
C GLN A 62 6.82 -14.32 13.55
N GLU A 63 7.54 -13.26 13.18
CA GLU A 63 8.18 -12.37 14.17
C GLU A 63 7.13 -11.66 15.04
N ALA A 64 6.00 -11.25 14.46
CA ALA A 64 4.93 -10.60 15.21
C ALA A 64 4.22 -11.55 16.18
N VAL A 65 3.96 -12.79 15.76
CA VAL A 65 3.44 -13.86 16.61
C VAL A 65 4.36 -14.08 17.81
N ARG A 66 5.67 -14.22 17.58
CA ARG A 66 6.66 -14.36 18.66
C ARG A 66 6.73 -13.12 19.57
N ALA A 67 6.66 -11.92 19.00
CA ALA A 67 6.70 -10.67 19.75
C ALA A 67 5.46 -10.48 20.64
N ALA A 68 4.32 -11.06 20.25
CA ALA A 68 3.11 -11.13 21.07
C ALA A 68 3.17 -12.22 22.17
N GLY A 69 4.28 -12.96 22.27
CA GLY A 69 4.43 -14.06 23.23
C GLY A 69 3.73 -15.36 22.82
N LEU A 70 3.31 -15.47 21.57
CA LEU A 70 2.67 -16.66 21.01
C LEU A 70 3.70 -17.58 20.34
N GLU A 71 3.42 -18.88 20.35
CA GLU A 71 4.17 -19.86 19.56
C GLU A 71 3.54 -20.04 18.17
N TRP A 72 4.36 -20.33 17.17
CA TRP A 72 3.87 -20.56 15.81
C TRP A 72 3.23 -21.94 15.70
N GLU A 73 1.98 -22.01 15.24
CA GLU A 73 1.29 -23.27 14.97
C GLU A 73 1.32 -23.64 13.48
N GLY A 74 1.57 -24.91 13.17
CA GLY A 74 1.51 -25.43 11.80
C GLY A 74 2.74 -25.11 10.94
N ARG A 75 2.59 -25.18 9.61
CA ARG A 75 3.69 -25.03 8.64
C ARG A 75 3.78 -23.60 8.13
N LEU A 76 5.01 -23.09 8.09
CA LEU A 76 5.30 -21.81 7.47
C LEU A 76 4.87 -21.82 5.99
N HIS A 77 4.27 -20.71 5.57
CA HIS A 77 3.80 -20.48 4.20
C HIS A 77 2.65 -21.39 3.75
N CYS A 78 1.98 -22.05 4.71
CA CYS A 78 0.68 -22.68 4.49
C CYS A 78 -0.41 -21.64 4.75
N GLY A 79 -1.23 -21.31 3.75
CA GLY A 79 -2.21 -20.22 3.88
C GLY A 79 -3.26 -20.43 4.99
N LEU A 80 -3.61 -21.69 5.30
CA LEU A 80 -4.50 -22.01 6.43
C LEU A 80 -3.81 -21.74 7.77
N ASP A 81 -2.58 -22.22 7.93
CA ASP A 81 -1.82 -22.07 9.17
C ASP A 81 -1.49 -20.58 9.40
N ASP A 82 -1.13 -19.84 8.35
CA ASP A 82 -0.93 -18.39 8.41
C ASP A 82 -2.21 -17.65 8.85
N ALA A 83 -3.40 -18.10 8.42
CA ALA A 83 -4.68 -17.53 8.83
C ALA A 83 -5.00 -17.81 10.31
N ILE A 84 -4.72 -19.04 10.79
CA ILE A 84 -4.89 -19.42 12.21
C ILE A 84 -3.96 -18.58 13.10
N ASN A 85 -2.68 -18.46 12.75
CA ASN A 85 -1.75 -17.63 13.52
C ASN A 85 -2.13 -16.14 13.47
N THR A 86 -2.68 -15.67 12.34
CA THR A 86 -3.22 -14.30 12.23
C THR A 86 -4.42 -14.09 13.15
N GLU A 87 -5.28 -15.11 13.32
CA GLU A 87 -6.41 -15.07 14.26
C GLU A 87 -5.93 -14.96 15.71
N TYR A 88 -4.98 -15.78 16.13
CA TYR A 88 -4.41 -15.68 17.48
C TYR A 88 -3.78 -14.31 17.73
N LEU A 89 -3.00 -13.81 16.78
CA LEU A 89 -2.39 -12.49 16.88
C LEU A 89 -3.46 -11.38 16.94
N LEU A 90 -4.55 -11.51 16.19
CA LEU A 90 -5.67 -10.57 16.23
C LEU A 90 -6.31 -10.52 17.61
N VAL A 91 -6.55 -11.68 18.23
CA VAL A 91 -7.09 -11.78 19.59
C VAL A 91 -6.17 -11.08 20.59
N GLU A 92 -4.86 -11.31 20.51
CA GLU A 92 -3.89 -10.63 21.38
C GLU A 92 -3.86 -9.11 21.18
N VAL A 93 -3.90 -8.63 19.94
CA VAL A 93 -3.98 -7.19 19.65
C VAL A 93 -5.25 -6.57 20.24
N MET A 94 -6.37 -7.27 20.23
CA MET A 94 -7.61 -6.80 20.86
C MET A 94 -7.51 -6.76 22.39
N GLN A 95 -6.82 -7.73 23.00
CA GLN A 95 -6.59 -7.76 24.46
C GLN A 95 -5.70 -6.59 24.93
N GLN A 96 -4.81 -6.08 24.07
CA GLN A 96 -4.04 -4.85 24.35
C GLN A 96 -4.88 -3.56 24.29
N GLY A 97 -6.19 -3.65 24.06
CA GLY A 97 -7.11 -2.50 24.07
C GLY A 97 -7.07 -1.66 22.80
N VAL A 98 -6.42 -2.13 21.73
CA VAL A 98 -6.38 -1.42 20.44
C VAL A 98 -7.72 -1.56 19.73
N GLN A 99 -8.28 -0.43 19.30
CA GLN A 99 -9.51 -0.42 18.52
C GLN A 99 -9.22 -0.80 17.06
N LEU A 100 -9.87 -1.86 16.60
CA LEU A 100 -9.79 -2.31 15.22
C LEU A 100 -10.66 -1.44 14.31
N ALA A 101 -10.06 -0.96 13.21
CA ALA A 101 -10.74 -0.20 12.17
C ALA A 101 -10.22 -0.61 10.79
N ILE A 102 -10.94 -0.25 9.73
CA ILE A 102 -10.48 -0.46 8.35
C ILE A 102 -9.22 0.37 8.14
N THR A 103 -8.11 -0.29 7.81
CA THR A 103 -6.80 0.35 7.57
C THR A 103 -6.40 0.30 6.09
N GLY A 104 -6.99 -0.60 5.31
CA GLY A 104 -6.81 -0.71 3.87
C GLY A 104 -8.12 -0.50 3.11
N SER A 105 -8.06 0.28 2.02
CA SER A 105 -9.19 0.53 1.14
C SER A 105 -8.73 0.71 -0.30
N LEU A 106 -9.48 0.15 -1.25
CA LEU A 106 -9.33 0.43 -2.68
C LEU A 106 -10.26 1.55 -3.17
N ALA A 107 -11.22 1.98 -2.34
CA ALA A 107 -12.03 3.14 -2.65
C ALA A 107 -11.15 4.40 -2.73
N LEU A 108 -11.36 5.22 -3.76
CA LEU A 108 -10.74 6.53 -3.86
C LEU A 108 -11.07 7.34 -2.60
N PRO A 109 -10.11 8.07 -2.00
CA PRO A 109 -10.45 9.02 -0.96
C PRO A 109 -11.52 9.98 -1.51
N PRO A 110 -12.53 10.36 -0.72
CA PRO A 110 -13.49 11.36 -1.16
C PRO A 110 -12.73 12.61 -1.62
N PRO A 111 -13.16 13.29 -2.70
CA PRO A 111 -12.55 14.54 -3.12
C PRO A 111 -12.58 15.48 -1.92
N SER A 112 -11.39 15.88 -1.45
CA SER A 112 -11.26 16.86 -0.38
C SER A 112 -12.01 18.12 -0.80
N LYS A 113 -12.92 18.61 0.05
CA LYS A 113 -13.54 19.93 -0.15
C LYS A 113 -12.39 20.93 -0.31
N GLN A 114 -12.27 21.50 -1.51
CA GLN A 114 -11.20 22.39 -1.92
C GLN A 114 -11.00 23.50 -0.87
N GLN A 115 -9.82 23.55 -0.25
CA GLN A 115 -9.34 24.81 0.30
C GLN A 115 -8.95 25.70 -0.88
N VAL A 116 -9.64 26.83 -1.00
CA VAL A 116 -9.31 27.91 -1.93
C VAL A 116 -7.89 28.37 -1.62
N VAL A 117 -6.93 28.03 -2.49
CA VAL A 117 -5.57 28.57 -2.45
C VAL A 117 -5.63 29.98 -3.06
N LEU A 118 -5.46 31.02 -2.24
CA LEU A 118 -5.18 32.37 -2.77
C LEU A 118 -3.86 32.35 -3.56
N PRO A 119 -3.74 33.13 -4.65
CA PRO A 119 -2.49 33.22 -5.38
C PRO A 119 -1.38 33.85 -4.52
N PRO A 120 -0.13 33.36 -4.60
CA PRO A 120 0.98 33.93 -3.83
C PRO A 120 1.39 35.32 -4.35
N PRO A 121 1.91 36.21 -3.49
CA PRO A 121 2.34 37.54 -3.88
C PRO A 121 3.60 37.48 -4.78
N PRO A 122 3.80 38.47 -5.67
CA PRO A 122 4.93 38.47 -6.60
C PRO A 122 6.25 38.66 -5.86
N GLN A 123 7.23 37.78 -6.11
CA GLN A 123 8.59 37.89 -5.60
C GLN A 123 9.52 38.61 -6.61
N PRO A 124 10.52 39.37 -6.15
CA PRO A 124 11.43 40.14 -7.00
C PRO A 124 12.45 39.24 -7.73
N GLN A 125 12.72 39.60 -8.99
CA GLN A 125 13.59 38.86 -9.91
C GLN A 125 15.07 38.99 -9.52
N LEU A 126 15.77 37.85 -9.39
CA LEU A 126 17.23 37.79 -9.39
C LEU A 126 17.71 36.74 -10.40
N GLN A 127 18.78 37.11 -11.09
CA GLN A 127 19.10 36.77 -12.48
C GLN A 127 19.46 35.30 -12.73
N GLU A 128 19.04 34.84 -13.92
CA GLU A 128 19.27 33.52 -14.50
C GLU A 128 20.77 33.23 -14.69
N ILE A 129 21.22 32.08 -14.16
CA ILE A 129 22.45 31.43 -14.60
C ILE A 129 22.06 30.07 -15.17
N LEU A 130 22.44 29.90 -16.44
CA LEU A 130 22.07 28.81 -17.34
C LEU A 130 22.14 27.42 -16.71
N ARG A 131 21.04 26.66 -16.84
CA ARG A 131 21.07 25.19 -16.87
C ARG A 131 20.48 24.69 -18.19
N PRO A 132 21.09 23.70 -18.86
CA PRO A 132 20.64 23.27 -20.19
C PRO A 132 19.30 22.56 -20.12
N GLN A 133 18.37 22.91 -21.02
CA GLN A 133 17.13 22.17 -21.24
C GLN A 133 17.41 20.84 -21.93
N PRO A 134 16.82 19.71 -21.50
CA PRO A 134 16.73 18.52 -22.34
C PRO A 134 15.60 18.71 -23.37
N ARG A 135 15.96 18.57 -24.64
CA ARG A 135 15.07 18.59 -25.80
C ARG A 135 14.01 17.49 -25.69
N LEU A 136 12.75 17.87 -25.90
CA LEU A 136 11.62 16.96 -26.04
C LEU A 136 11.69 16.31 -27.43
N HIS A 137 12.00 15.02 -27.48
CA HIS A 137 11.79 14.23 -28.70
C HIS A 137 10.37 13.67 -28.70
N ASN A 138 9.65 14.04 -29.74
CA ASN A 138 8.32 13.57 -30.11
C ASN A 138 8.42 12.13 -30.65
N GLY A 139 7.68 11.17 -30.11
CA GLY A 139 7.55 9.85 -30.71
C GLY A 139 7.19 8.73 -29.73
N GLY A 140 5.99 8.17 -29.89
CA GLY A 140 5.64 6.83 -29.41
C GLY A 140 4.98 6.79 -28.02
N ALA A 141 3.65 6.72 -28.02
CA ALA A 141 2.86 6.43 -26.84
C ALA A 141 3.25 5.05 -26.26
N VAL A 142 3.86 5.03 -25.08
CA VAL A 142 3.93 3.85 -24.21
C VAL A 142 3.37 4.28 -22.88
N ALA A 143 2.25 3.68 -22.47
CA ALA A 143 1.50 4.05 -21.28
C ALA A 143 2.39 4.06 -20.02
N VAL A 144 2.79 5.27 -19.60
CA VAL A 144 3.56 5.46 -18.37
C VAL A 144 2.58 5.38 -17.21
N GLY A 145 2.71 4.35 -16.38
CA GLY A 145 1.82 4.11 -15.25
C GLY A 145 1.77 5.30 -14.28
N CYS A 146 0.58 5.77 -13.95
CA CYS A 146 0.37 6.78 -12.93
C CYS A 146 0.54 6.20 -11.51
N CYS A 147 0.95 7.02 -10.53
CA CYS A 147 0.91 6.66 -9.11
C CYS A 147 -0.54 6.54 -8.61
N TYR A 148 -0.72 6.05 -7.37
CA TYR A 148 -2.01 6.12 -6.64
C TYR A 148 -2.54 7.56 -6.44
N CYS A 149 -1.68 8.55 -6.65
CA CYS A 149 -1.98 9.98 -6.53
C CYS A 149 -2.29 10.67 -7.86
N GLY A 150 -2.36 9.93 -8.98
CA GLY A 150 -2.66 10.47 -10.32
C GLY A 150 -1.49 11.17 -11.03
N LEU A 151 -0.37 11.40 -10.37
CA LEU A 151 0.87 11.91 -10.97
C LEU A 151 1.64 10.82 -11.72
N LEU A 152 2.43 11.23 -12.70
CA LEU A 152 3.30 10.33 -13.45
C LEU A 152 4.30 9.65 -12.52
N ALA A 153 4.35 8.32 -12.55
CA ALA A 153 5.37 7.61 -11.78
C ALA A 153 6.75 7.92 -12.35
N ARG A 154 7.71 8.18 -11.46
CA ARG A 154 9.10 8.40 -11.82
C ARG A 154 9.85 7.07 -11.82
N ARG A 155 10.59 6.80 -12.88
CA ARG A 155 11.49 5.64 -12.96
C ARG A 155 12.74 5.92 -12.14
N GLY A 156 13.11 4.99 -11.27
CA GLY A 156 14.36 4.97 -10.52
C GLY A 156 15.14 3.68 -10.78
N VAL A 157 16.40 3.65 -10.36
CA VAL A 157 17.27 2.47 -10.39
C VAL A 157 17.83 2.23 -8.99
N VAL A 158 17.95 0.96 -8.60
CA VAL A 158 18.56 0.59 -7.32
C VAL A 158 20.07 0.78 -7.45
N VAL A 159 20.60 1.80 -6.80
CA VAL A 159 22.05 2.06 -6.75
C VAL A 159 22.73 1.29 -5.61
N ALA A 160 21.96 0.94 -4.57
CA ALA A 160 22.45 0.19 -3.43
C ALA A 160 22.99 -1.19 -3.85
N SER A 161 24.16 -1.54 -3.31
CA SER A 161 24.83 -2.81 -3.56
C SER A 161 23.97 -3.98 -3.09
N GLY A 162 23.68 -4.93 -3.97
CA GLY A 162 22.87 -6.11 -3.64
C GLY A 162 22.25 -6.80 -4.86
N PRO A 163 21.46 -7.86 -4.66
CA PRO A 163 20.88 -8.67 -5.75
C PRO A 163 19.93 -7.88 -6.68
N MET A 164 19.45 -6.73 -6.23
CA MET A 164 18.57 -5.85 -6.98
C MET A 164 19.31 -4.63 -7.56
N GLN A 165 20.61 -4.51 -7.34
CA GLN A 165 21.43 -3.42 -7.89
C GLN A 165 21.27 -3.36 -9.41
N GLY A 166 21.03 -2.17 -9.94
CA GLY A 166 20.78 -1.94 -11.36
C GLY A 166 19.35 -2.25 -11.83
N LYS A 167 18.47 -2.83 -10.99
CA LYS A 167 17.06 -3.03 -11.35
C LYS A 167 16.28 -1.72 -11.30
N TYR A 168 15.34 -1.58 -12.22
CA TYR A 168 14.49 -0.39 -12.34
C TYR A 168 13.20 -0.54 -11.56
N PHE A 169 12.73 0.55 -10.98
CA PHE A 169 11.43 0.63 -10.31
C PHE A 169 10.71 1.93 -10.70
N TYR A 170 9.42 2.00 -10.43
CA TYR A 170 8.59 3.19 -10.55
C TYR A 170 8.14 3.62 -9.15
N GLY A 171 8.37 4.88 -8.80
CA GLY A 171 7.98 5.47 -7.53
C GLY A 171 7.23 6.80 -7.72
N CYS A 172 6.44 7.21 -6.73
CA CYS A 172 5.84 8.53 -6.75
C CYS A 172 6.88 9.63 -6.46
N GLY A 173 6.94 10.67 -7.31
CA GLY A 173 7.78 11.84 -7.07
C GLY A 173 7.20 12.90 -6.14
N ASN A 174 6.02 12.68 -5.55
CA ASN A 174 5.36 13.64 -4.68
C ASN A 174 5.85 13.49 -3.23
N LEU A 175 6.78 14.36 -2.87
CA LEU A 175 7.34 14.46 -1.52
C LEU A 175 6.69 15.64 -0.80
N THR A 176 6.36 15.46 0.47
CA THR A 176 6.03 16.59 1.35
C THR A 176 7.25 17.52 1.50
N PRO A 177 7.07 18.78 1.93
CA PRO A 177 8.19 19.67 2.26
C PRO A 177 9.17 19.07 3.29
N ALA A 178 8.71 18.13 4.11
CA ALA A 178 9.52 17.34 5.04
C ALA A 178 10.16 16.08 4.41
N MET A 179 10.23 15.99 3.07
CA MET A 179 10.73 14.87 2.28
C MET A 179 10.11 13.50 2.63
N ARG A 180 8.90 13.47 3.18
CA ARG A 180 8.15 12.23 3.38
C ARG A 180 7.32 11.90 2.14
N PRO A 181 7.27 10.63 1.69
CA PRO A 181 6.46 10.23 0.55
C PRO A 181 4.98 10.46 0.86
N MET A 182 4.33 11.33 0.10
CA MET A 182 2.89 11.58 0.22
C MET A 182 2.08 10.45 -0.44
N CYS A 183 2.74 9.66 -1.29
CA CYS A 183 2.17 8.51 -1.98
C CYS A 183 3.14 7.33 -1.89
N HIS A 184 2.67 6.21 -1.34
CA HIS A 184 3.43 4.98 -1.20
C HIS A 184 3.43 4.12 -2.48
N TYR A 185 3.24 4.74 -3.65
CA TYR A 185 3.30 4.02 -4.92
C TYR A 185 4.73 3.56 -5.19
N PHE A 186 4.87 2.25 -5.37
CA PHE A 186 6.10 1.57 -5.74
C PHE A 186 5.75 0.35 -6.60
N MET A 187 6.42 0.20 -7.74
CA MET A 187 6.26 -0.94 -8.65
C MET A 187 7.60 -1.28 -9.30
N TRP A 188 7.96 -2.55 -9.39
CA TRP A 188 9.14 -2.95 -10.16
C TRP A 188 8.86 -2.79 -11.65
N ALA A 189 9.84 -2.29 -12.40
CA ALA A 189 9.77 -2.30 -13.85
C ALA A 189 10.14 -3.73 -14.30
N ASP A 190 9.16 -4.63 -14.32
CA ASP A 190 9.38 -5.97 -14.84
C ASP A 190 9.77 -5.87 -16.31
N CYS A 191 10.79 -6.63 -16.70
CA CYS A 191 11.20 -6.74 -18.11
C CYS A 191 9.96 -7.18 -18.90
N GLN A 192 9.57 -6.38 -19.90
CA GLN A 192 8.46 -6.72 -20.76
C GLN A 192 8.67 -8.12 -21.33
N TYR A 193 7.60 -8.93 -21.26
CA TYR A 193 7.43 -10.07 -22.14
C TYR A 193 7.67 -9.60 -23.57
N ASN A 194 8.70 -10.16 -24.19
CA ASN A 194 8.78 -10.33 -25.63
C ASN A 194 9.25 -11.76 -25.89
#